data_AF-A0A952ECE2-F1
#
_entry.id   AF-A0A952ECE2-F1
#
_cell.length_a   1.000
_cell.length_b   1.000
_cell.length_c   1.000
_cell.angle_alpha   90.00
_cell.angle_beta   90.00
_cell.angle_gamma   90.00
#
_symmetry.space_group_name_H-M   'P 1'
#
loop_
_entity.id
_entity.type
_entity.pdbx_description
1 polymer ?
#
loop_
_entity_poly.entity_id
_entity_poly.type
_entity_poly.pdbx_seq_one_letter_code
_entity_poly.pdbx_strand_id
1 'polypeptide(L)'
;MNIMKAQSAGFTLIELIVTMTIMVIIVSFGAFMISGPVSGFNDQARRAELVDSAESSLRRIGRDVRRALPNSVRITTNGSITALELLNVVEGVRYRAGPPPGDANARLIFNTADGAFNSIGLFNA
;
A
#
# COMPACT_ATOMS: atom_id res chain seq x y z
N MET A 1 -30.08 6.04 77.92
CA MET A 1 -30.02 6.40 76.49
C MET A 1 -30.06 5.12 75.69
N ASN A 2 -31.24 4.70 75.22
CA ASN A 2 -31.40 3.41 74.52
C ASN A 2 -31.06 3.60 73.04
N ILE A 3 -30.02 2.88 72.60
CA ILE A 3 -29.58 2.85 71.21
C ILE A 3 -30.45 1.81 70.51
N MET A 4 -31.33 2.25 69.60
CA MET A 4 -32.11 1.34 68.76
C MET A 4 -31.16 0.59 67.83
N LYS A 5 -31.04 -0.73 68.01
CA LYS A 5 -30.35 -1.62 67.06
C LYS A 5 -31.17 -1.68 65.78
N ALA A 6 -30.61 -1.19 64.68
CA ALA A 6 -31.13 -1.46 63.35
C ALA A 6 -31.05 -2.98 63.10
N GLN A 7 -32.18 -3.63 62.86
CA GLN A 7 -32.22 -5.02 62.42
C GLN A 7 -31.74 -5.08 60.97
N SER A 8 -30.63 -5.79 60.73
CA SER A 8 -30.21 -6.13 59.38
C SER A 8 -31.18 -7.15 58.80
N ALA A 9 -32.03 -6.74 57.86
CA ALA A 9 -32.81 -7.65 57.05
C ALA A 9 -31.88 -8.34 56.03
N GLY A 10 -31.82 -9.68 56.07
CA GLY A 10 -31.12 -10.48 55.07
C GLY A 10 -31.95 -10.64 53.79
N PHE A 11 -31.31 -11.10 52.71
CA PHE A 11 -31.96 -11.48 51.47
C PHE A 11 -32.54 -12.90 51.56
N THR A 12 -33.64 -13.13 50.84
CA THR A 12 -34.24 -14.48 50.77
C THR A 12 -33.54 -15.36 49.73
N LEU A 13 -33.64 -16.68 49.87
CA LEU A 13 -33.07 -17.63 48.90
C LEU A 13 -33.67 -17.44 47.49
N ILE A 14 -34.95 -17.11 47.40
CA ILE A 14 -35.59 -16.86 46.10
C ILE A 14 -35.07 -15.57 45.45
N GLU A 15 -34.78 -14.55 46.26
CA GLU A 15 -34.23 -13.28 45.78
C GLU A 15 -32.80 -13.45 45.24
N LEU A 16 -31.99 -14.31 45.87
CA LEU A 16 -30.67 -14.70 45.36
C LEU A 16 -30.77 -15.45 44.01
N ILE A 17 -31.70 -16.40 43.89
CA ILE A 17 -31.87 -17.17 42.66
C ILE A 17 -32.28 -16.25 41.50
N VAL A 18 -33.27 -15.38 41.72
CA VAL A 18 -33.77 -14.44 40.70
C VAL A 18 -32.68 -13.46 40.27
N THR A 19 -31.91 -12.91 41.21
CA THR A 19 -30.81 -12.00 40.88
C THR A 19 -29.71 -12.68 40.07
N MET A 20 -29.30 -13.90 40.42
CA MET A 20 -28.32 -14.67 39.64
C MET A 20 -28.83 -15.01 38.22
N THR A 21 -30.11 -15.40 38.09
CA THR A 21 -30.68 -15.70 36.77
C THR A 21 -30.72 -14.46 35.88
N ILE A 22 -31.15 -13.32 36.42
CA ILE A 22 -31.18 -12.06 35.68
C ILE A 22 -29.75 -11.60 35.30
N MET A 23 -28.79 -11.73 36.23
CA MET A 23 -27.38 -11.39 35.96
C MET A 23 -26.84 -12.16 34.76
N VAL A 24 -27.08 -13.47 34.68
CA VAL A 24 -26.61 -14.32 33.56
C VAL A 24 -27.23 -13.89 32.23
N ILE A 25 -28.53 -13.58 32.21
CA ILE A 25 -29.22 -13.11 30.99
C ILE A 25 -28.62 -11.78 30.52
N ILE A 26 -28.41 -10.82 31.42
CA ILE A 26 -27.86 -9.50 31.05
C ILE A 26 -26.42 -9.61 30.56
N VAL A 27 -25.58 -10.35 31.28
CA VAL A 27 -24.15 -10.49 30.93
C VAL A 27 -23.99 -11.21 29.59
N SER A 28 -24.76 -12.28 29.35
CA SER A 28 -24.69 -13.00 28.07
C SER A 28 -25.08 -12.11 26.88
N PHE A 29 -26.14 -11.32 27.00
CA PHE A 29 -26.55 -10.40 25.94
C PHE A 29 -25.52 -9.27 25.71
N GLY A 30 -24.96 -8.73 26.80
CA GLY A 30 -23.92 -7.71 26.74
C GLY A 30 -22.64 -8.19 26.04
N ALA A 31 -22.24 -9.45 26.25
CA ALA A 31 -21.05 -10.02 25.62
C ALA A 31 -21.15 -10.09 24.08
N PHE A 32 -22.34 -10.38 23.54
CA PHE A 32 -22.56 -10.42 22.08
C PHE A 32 -22.44 -9.05 21.40
N MET A 33 -22.66 -7.96 22.13
CA MET A 33 -22.58 -6.60 21.57
C MET A 33 -21.15 -6.13 21.31
N ILE A 34 -20.13 -6.76 21.91
CA ILE A 34 -18.73 -6.32 21.79
C ILE A 34 -18.03 -7.00 20.61
N SER A 35 -18.36 -8.25 20.31
CA SER A 35 -17.66 -9.04 19.30
C SER A 35 -17.80 -8.46 17.89
N GLY A 36 -18.99 -7.97 17.52
CA GLY A 36 -19.27 -7.37 16.21
C GLY A 36 -18.46 -6.09 15.92
N PRO A 37 -18.46 -5.08 16.81
CA PRO A 37 -17.65 -3.88 16.64
C PRO A 37 -16.14 -4.17 16.58
N VAL A 38 -15.65 -5.11 17.40
CA VAL A 38 -14.23 -5.48 17.43
C VAL A 38 -13.82 -6.19 16.14
N SER A 39 -14.63 -7.14 15.64
CA SER A 39 -14.34 -7.79 14.35
C SER A 39 -14.38 -6.80 13.20
N GLY A 40 -15.37 -5.90 13.18
CA GLY A 40 -15.47 -4.84 12.17
C GLY A 40 -14.27 -3.89 12.18
N PHE A 41 -13.78 -3.50 13.37
CA PHE A 41 -12.55 -2.72 13.49
C PHE A 41 -11.34 -3.46 12.92
N ASN A 42 -11.17 -4.73 13.27
CA ASN A 42 -10.05 -5.55 12.77
C ASN A 42 -10.09 -5.72 11.25
N ASP A 43 -11.27 -5.96 10.69
CA ASP A 43 -11.46 -6.07 9.23
C ASP A 43 -11.14 -4.74 8.53
N GLN A 44 -11.57 -3.62 9.11
CA GLN A 44 -11.27 -2.29 8.59
C GLN A 44 -9.77 -1.97 8.65
N ALA A 45 -9.10 -2.31 9.75
CA ALA A 45 -7.65 -2.14 9.91
C ALA A 45 -6.87 -2.96 8.87
N ARG A 46 -7.24 -4.23 8.68
CA ARG A 46 -6.61 -5.10 7.67
C ARG A 46 -6.80 -4.57 6.26
N ARG A 47 -7.98 -4.05 5.93
CA ARG A 47 -8.24 -3.41 4.63
C ARG A 47 -7.40 -2.16 4.44
N ALA A 48 -7.27 -1.32 5.46
CA ALA A 48 -6.46 -0.11 5.39
C ALA A 48 -4.97 -0.44 5.11
N GLU A 49 -4.42 -1.44 5.80
CA GLU A 49 -3.05 -1.90 5.60
C GLU A 49 -2.81 -2.43 4.17
N LEU A 50 -3.75 -3.24 3.64
CA LEU A 50 -3.68 -3.75 2.27
C LEU A 50 -3.72 -2.62 1.24
N VAL A 51 -4.58 -1.62 1.45
CA VAL A 51 -4.70 -0.45 0.56
C VAL A 51 -3.43 0.38 0.57
N ASP A 52 -2.85 0.66 1.74
CA ASP A 52 -1.62 1.44 1.87
C ASP A 52 -0.43 0.75 1.17
N SER A 53 -0.28 -0.57 1.36
CA SER A 53 0.73 -1.37 0.67
C SER A 53 0.56 -1.36 -0.86
N ALA A 54 -0.68 -1.49 -1.33
CA ALA A 54 -0.99 -1.41 -2.76
C ALA A 54 -0.69 -0.01 -3.33
N GLU A 55 -1.07 1.05 -2.64
CA GLU A 55 -0.81 2.43 -3.07
C GLU A 55 0.68 2.74 -3.12
N SER A 56 1.44 2.34 -2.10
CA SER A 56 2.91 2.47 -2.07
C SER A 56 3.56 1.75 -3.26
N SER A 57 3.10 0.53 -3.56
CA SER A 57 3.57 -0.26 -4.70
C SER A 57 3.26 0.41 -6.04
N LEU A 58 2.02 0.91 -6.23
CA LEU A 58 1.63 1.62 -7.45
C LEU A 58 2.41 2.92 -7.65
N ARG A 59 2.63 3.69 -6.58
CA ARG A 59 3.46 4.91 -6.62
C ARG A 59 4.90 4.58 -7.01
N ARG A 60 5.45 3.46 -6.53
CA ARG A 60 6.78 2.98 -6.93
C ARG A 60 6.82 2.58 -8.40
N ILE A 61 5.90 1.72 -8.84
CA ILE A 61 5.78 1.30 -10.25
C ILE A 61 5.66 2.53 -11.16
N GLY A 62 4.81 3.51 -10.81
CA GLY A 62 4.66 4.74 -11.58
C GLY A 62 5.95 5.55 -11.69
N ARG A 63 6.80 5.57 -10.65
CA ARG A 63 8.14 6.20 -10.74
C ARG A 63 9.10 5.40 -11.62
N ASP A 64 9.08 4.08 -11.53
CA ASP A 64 9.96 3.21 -12.31
C ASP A 64 9.60 3.27 -13.80
N VAL A 65 8.31 3.28 -14.15
CA VAL A 65 7.83 3.48 -15.52
C VAL A 65 8.21 4.85 -16.08
N ARG A 66 8.12 5.92 -15.27
CA ARG A 66 8.54 7.27 -15.70
C ARG A 66 10.05 7.39 -15.94
N ARG A 67 10.87 6.54 -15.31
CA ARG A 67 12.33 6.48 -15.51
C ARG A 67 12.77 5.43 -16.53
N ALA A 68 11.81 4.69 -17.10
CA ALA A 68 12.12 3.69 -18.10
C ALA A 68 12.60 4.33 -19.40
N LEU A 69 13.49 3.62 -20.09
CA LEU A 69 13.94 3.99 -21.44
C LEU A 69 12.71 4.01 -22.35
N PRO A 70 12.52 5.07 -23.15
CA PRO A 70 11.41 5.13 -24.10
C PRO A 70 11.34 3.86 -24.97
N ASN A 71 10.13 3.35 -25.18
CA ASN A 71 9.86 2.10 -25.91
C ASN A 71 10.43 0.81 -25.29
N SER A 72 11.02 0.86 -24.08
CA SER A 72 11.49 -0.37 -23.39
C SER A 72 10.42 -1.08 -22.56
N VAL A 73 9.39 -0.34 -22.13
CA VAL A 73 8.31 -0.88 -21.29
C VAL A 73 7.51 -1.88 -22.09
N ARG A 74 7.49 -3.13 -21.61
CA ARG A 74 6.71 -4.21 -22.22
C ARG A 74 6.21 -5.18 -21.17
N ILE A 75 5.22 -5.97 -21.55
CA ILE A 75 4.66 -7.05 -20.73
C ILE A 75 5.03 -8.36 -21.40
N THR A 76 5.67 -9.24 -20.63
CA THR A 76 6.05 -10.58 -21.08
C THR A 76 5.37 -11.60 -20.17
N THR A 77 4.90 -12.69 -20.75
CA THR A 77 4.40 -13.85 -19.99
C THR A 77 5.27 -15.06 -20.30
N ASN A 78 5.81 -15.70 -19.27
CA ASN A 78 6.53 -16.96 -19.36
C ASN A 78 5.88 -17.99 -18.43
N GLY A 79 5.14 -18.93 -19.02
CA GLY A 79 4.30 -19.87 -18.27
C GLY A 79 3.26 -19.13 -17.43
N SER A 80 3.28 -19.33 -16.12
CA SER A 80 2.38 -18.68 -15.16
C SER A 80 2.87 -17.31 -14.67
N ILE A 81 4.03 -16.84 -15.13
CA ILE A 81 4.62 -15.57 -14.68
C ILE A 81 4.33 -14.50 -15.72
N THR A 82 3.59 -13.47 -15.35
CA THR A 82 3.46 -12.23 -16.11
C THR A 82 4.31 -11.15 -15.45
N ALA A 83 5.23 -10.57 -16.20
CA ALA A 83 6.14 -9.54 -15.72
C ALA A 83 6.02 -8.26 -16.54
N LEU A 84 6.12 -7.12 -15.85
CA LEU A 84 6.40 -5.82 -16.46
C LEU A 84 7.93 -5.69 -16.58
N GLU A 85 8.43 -5.67 -17.80
CA GLU A 85 9.84 -5.49 -18.11
C GLU A 85 10.10 -4.05 -18.55
N LEU A 86 11.17 -3.45 -18.04
CA LEU A 86 11.61 -2.11 -18.40
C LEU A 86 13.12 -1.98 -18.24
N LEU A 87 13.73 -1.11 -19.04
CA LEU A 87 15.13 -0.71 -18.86
C LEU A 87 15.16 0.63 -18.14
N ASN A 88 15.82 0.73 -16.98
CA ASN A 88 15.92 1.99 -16.26
C ASN A 88 16.99 2.89 -16.91
N VAL A 89 16.69 4.16 -17.12
CA VAL A 89 17.66 5.15 -17.63
C VAL A 89 18.54 5.63 -16.48
N VAL A 90 19.83 5.33 -16.54
CA VAL A 90 20.83 5.86 -15.58
C VAL A 90 21.24 7.27 -15.97
N GLU A 91 21.52 7.48 -17.26
CA GLU A 91 21.95 8.76 -17.82
C GLU A 91 21.48 8.87 -19.28
N GLY A 92 21.36 10.09 -19.78
CA GLY A 92 21.02 10.36 -21.17
C GLY A 92 21.65 11.68 -21.64
N VAL A 93 22.07 11.70 -22.90
CA VAL A 93 22.64 12.87 -23.55
C VAL A 93 21.75 13.31 -24.70
N ARG A 94 21.82 14.60 -25.06
CA ARG A 94 21.05 15.14 -26.19
C ARG A 94 21.88 15.02 -27.46
N TYR A 95 21.30 14.48 -28.53
CA TYR A 95 21.93 14.55 -29.84
C TYR A 95 22.15 16.01 -30.26
N ARG A 96 23.28 16.27 -30.89
CA ARG A 96 23.58 17.58 -31.44
C ARG A 96 22.84 17.79 -32.76
N ALA A 97 22.08 18.88 -32.86
CA ALA A 97 21.34 19.20 -34.09
C ALA A 97 22.21 19.87 -35.18
N GLY A 98 23.27 20.57 -34.78
CA GLY A 98 24.22 21.24 -35.67
C GLY A 98 25.50 20.42 -35.92
N PRO A 99 26.33 20.80 -36.90
CA PRO A 99 27.62 20.17 -37.14
C PRO A 99 28.47 20.25 -35.87
N PRO A 100 29.06 19.14 -35.40
CA PRO A 100 29.97 19.19 -34.26
C PRO A 100 31.29 19.87 -34.65
N PRO A 101 32.07 20.38 -33.67
CA PRO A 101 33.45 20.79 -33.94
C PRO A 101 34.25 19.58 -34.45
N GLY A 102 34.76 19.64 -35.68
CA GLY A 102 35.40 18.50 -36.35
C GLY A 102 34.59 18.00 -37.54
N ASP A 103 34.12 16.75 -37.48
CA ASP A 103 33.42 16.08 -38.59
C ASP A 103 31.97 16.55 -38.75
N ALA A 104 31.71 17.30 -39.81
CA ALA A 104 30.38 17.82 -40.15
C ALA A 104 29.34 16.71 -40.43
N ASN A 105 29.78 15.48 -40.75
CA ASN A 105 28.91 14.35 -41.05
C ASN A 105 28.57 13.50 -39.82
N ALA A 106 29.15 13.77 -38.65
CA ALA A 106 28.90 13.00 -37.42
C ALA A 106 27.56 13.35 -36.73
N ARG A 107 26.59 13.89 -37.47
CA ARG A 107 25.26 14.22 -36.97
C ARG A 107 24.28 13.11 -37.33
N LEU A 108 23.53 12.65 -36.34
CA LEU A 108 22.49 11.63 -36.52
C LEU A 108 21.38 12.12 -37.48
N ILE A 109 21.11 11.32 -38.51
CA ILE A 109 20.01 11.50 -39.48
C ILE A 109 18.94 10.43 -39.24
N PHE A 110 17.73 10.85 -38.85
CA PHE A 110 16.65 9.92 -38.47
C PHE A 110 15.90 9.26 -39.65
N ASN A 111 16.13 9.69 -40.89
CA ASN A 111 15.40 9.20 -42.07
C ASN A 111 16.18 8.17 -42.90
N THR A 112 17.40 7.84 -42.50
CA THR A 112 18.28 6.86 -43.17
C THR A 112 18.96 5.99 -42.13
N ALA A 113 19.42 4.81 -42.53
CA ALA A 113 20.33 4.04 -41.68
C ALA A 113 21.64 4.84 -41.51
N ASP A 114 21.84 5.40 -40.33
CA ASP A 114 22.99 6.22 -39.99
C ASP A 114 23.71 5.62 -38.77
N GLY A 115 25.00 5.37 -38.93
CA GLY A 115 25.87 4.83 -37.89
C GLY A 115 26.62 5.91 -37.11
N ALA A 116 26.51 7.17 -37.50
CA ALA A 116 27.22 8.28 -36.88
C ALA A 116 26.27 9.12 -36.00
N PHE A 117 26.74 9.52 -34.82
CA PHE A 117 26.04 10.46 -33.98
C PHE A 117 27.01 11.27 -33.12
N ASN A 118 26.56 12.43 -32.66
CA ASN A 118 27.27 13.28 -31.73
C ASN A 118 26.32 13.74 -30.63
N SER A 119 26.82 13.82 -29.39
CA SER A 119 26.08 14.23 -28.21
C SER A 119 26.57 15.56 -27.63
N ILE A 120 25.67 16.27 -26.95
CA ILE A 120 26.00 17.39 -26.09
C ILE A 120 26.24 16.84 -24.68
N GLY A 121 27.47 16.97 -24.19
CA GLY A 121 27.90 16.46 -22.89
C GLY A 121 28.66 15.12 -22.97
N LEU A 122 29.25 14.74 -21.84
CA LEU A 122 29.92 13.46 -21.63
C LEU A 122 28.97 12.55 -20.84
N PHE A 123 28.99 11.25 -21.12
CA PHE A 123 28.41 10.27 -20.22
C PHE A 123 29.30 10.15 -18.99
N ASN A 124 28.79 10.49 -17.82
CA ASN A 124 29.44 10.19 -16.54
C ASN A 124 28.81 8.92 -15.99
N ALA A 125 29.32 7.77 -16.44
CA ALA A 125 28.97 6.46 -15.88
C ALA A 125 29.51 6.28 -14.47
#